data_AF-A0A0G3BL78-F1
#
_entry.id   AF-A0A0G3BL78-F1
#
_cell.length_a   1.000
_cell.length_b   1.000
_cell.length_c   1.000
_cell.angle_alpha   90.00
_cell.angle_beta   90.00
_cell.angle_gamma   90.00
#
_symmetry.space_group_name_H-M   'P 1'
#
loop_
_entity.id
_entity.type
_entity.pdbx_description
1 polymer ?
#
loop_
_entity_poly.entity_id
_entity_poly.type
_entity_poly.pdbx_seq_one_letter_code
_entity_poly.pdbx_strand_id
1 'polypeptide(L)'
;MAQCIVSILINLMVSASFMARDDISESFRMGLVLVLLGFLFLSLIGTLGYAATRRTPFAVMAFIGFIVFVPIGLIGVFGMRKMMAADNERGLAVQGQET
;
A
#
# COMPACT_ATOMS: atom_id res chain seq x y z
N MET A 1 18.64 8.24 2.28
CA MET A 1 18.49 6.78 2.51
C MET A 1 17.33 6.44 3.44
N ALA A 2 17.21 7.07 4.63
CA ALA A 2 16.09 6.81 5.55
C ALA A 2 14.69 6.96 4.91
N GLN A 3 14.47 8.00 4.10
CA GLN A 3 13.20 8.20 3.38
C GLN A 3 12.85 7.06 2.40
N CYS A 4 13.84 6.45 1.75
CA CYS A 4 13.62 5.29 0.87
C CYS A 4 13.21 4.06 1.65
N ILE A 5 13.87 3.82 2.79
CA ILE A 5 13.54 2.69 3.68
C ILE A 5 12.11 2.83 4.20
N VAL A 6 11.74 4.03 4.67
CA VAL A 6 10.37 4.31 5.15
C VAL A 6 9.33 4.02 4.06
N SER A 7 9.61 4.40 2.81
CA SER A 7 8.68 4.14 1.72
C SER A 7 8.57 2.66 1.34
N ILE A 8 9.68 1.93 1.32
CA ILE A 8 9.66 0.48 1.11
C ILE A 8 8.82 -0.20 2.20
N LEU A 9 8.98 0.22 3.45
CA LEU A 9 8.19 -0.30 4.57
C LEU A 9 6.70 0.02 4.42
N ILE A 10 6.34 1.26 4.06
CA ILE A 10 4.94 1.65 3.80
C ILE A 10 4.37 0.83 2.64
N ASN A 11 5.15 0.62 1.58
CA ASN A 11 4.75 -0.19 0.43
C ASN A 11 4.43 -1.64 0.79
N LEU A 12 5.29 -2.24 1.61
CA LEU A 12 5.10 -3.59 2.13
C LEU A 12 3.88 -3.68 3.05
N MET A 13 3.71 -2.73 3.97
CA MET A 13 2.54 -2.70 4.86
C MET A 13 1.24 -2.56 4.08
N VAL A 14 1.19 -1.68 3.07
CA VAL A 14 0.01 -1.49 2.21
C VAL A 14 -0.29 -2.77 1.43
N SER A 15 0.71 -3.36 0.79
CA SER A 15 0.53 -4.57 -0.02
C SER A 15 0.07 -5.75 0.85
N ALA A 16 0.66 -5.93 2.04
CA ALA A 16 0.24 -6.93 3.00
C ALA A 16 -1.18 -6.71 3.52
N SER A 17 -1.57 -5.45 3.73
CA SER A 17 -2.93 -5.08 4.15
C SER A 17 -3.99 -5.45 3.11
N PHE A 18 -3.69 -5.28 1.83
CA PHE A 18 -4.59 -5.72 0.75
C PHE A 18 -4.63 -7.24 0.61
N MET A 19 -3.51 -7.92 0.89
CA MET A 19 -3.43 -9.38 0.84
C MET A 19 -4.26 -10.04 1.96
N ALA A 20 -4.39 -9.39 3.12
CA ALA A 20 -5.15 -9.87 4.28
C ALA A 20 -6.68 -9.68 4.15
N ARG A 21 -7.20 -9.10 3.05
CA ARG A 21 -8.64 -8.94 2.83
C ARG A 21 -9.23 -10.11 2.07
N ASP A 22 -10.21 -10.77 2.65
CA ASP A 22 -10.97 -11.86 2.02
C ASP A 22 -12.23 -11.39 1.29
N ASP A 23 -12.67 -10.14 1.51
CA ASP A 23 -13.89 -9.57 0.92
C ASP A 23 -13.73 -9.10 -0.53
N ILE A 24 -12.54 -9.25 -1.12
CA ILE A 24 -12.18 -8.76 -2.46
C ILE A 24 -11.94 -9.98 -3.35
N SER A 25 -12.42 -9.94 -4.61
CA SER A 25 -12.17 -11.04 -5.54
C SER A 25 -10.67 -11.33 -5.63
N GLU A 26 -10.32 -12.62 -5.56
CA GLU A 26 -8.93 -13.06 -5.49
C GLU A 26 -8.12 -12.54 -6.68
N SER A 27 -8.73 -12.50 -7.87
CA SER A 27 -8.13 -11.96 -9.10
C SER A 27 -7.83 -10.46 -9.00
N PHE A 28 -8.73 -9.67 -8.39
CA PHE A 28 -8.51 -8.25 -8.19
C PHE A 28 -7.44 -7.99 -7.12
N ARG A 29 -7.45 -8.76 -6.03
CA ARG A 29 -6.43 -8.71 -4.98
C ARG A 29 -5.04 -9.01 -5.53
N MET A 30 -4.88 -10.10 -6.28
CA MET A 30 -3.62 -10.43 -6.95
C MET A 30 -3.19 -9.34 -7.92
N GLY A 31 -4.08 -8.87 -8.79
CA GLY A 31 -3.76 -7.81 -9.76
C GLY A 31 -3.27 -6.53 -9.08
N LEU A 32 -3.96 -6.09 -8.02
CA LEU A 32 -3.61 -4.89 -7.27
C LEU A 32 -2.26 -5.05 -6.53
N VAL A 33 -2.01 -6.20 -5.89
CA VAL A 33 -0.72 -6.50 -5.25
C VAL A 33 0.41 -6.52 -6.27
N LEU A 34 0.19 -7.09 -7.45
CA LEU A 34 1.20 -7.19 -8.51
C LEU A 34 1.55 -5.81 -9.09
N VAL A 35 0.55 -4.94 -9.25
CA VAL A 35 0.74 -3.53 -9.64
C VAL A 35 1.50 -2.76 -8.56
N LEU A 36 1.13 -2.91 -7.28
CA LEU A 36 1.82 -2.29 -6.15
C LEU A 36 3.29 -2.73 -6.06
N LEU A 37 3.58 -4.02 -6.19
CA LEU A 37 4.94 -4.53 -6.25
C LEU A 37 5.70 -4.01 -7.46
N GLY A 38 5.05 -3.89 -8.63
CA GLY A 38 5.66 -3.33 -9.83
C GLY A 38 6.14 -1.90 -9.61
N PHE A 39 5.30 -1.03 -9.03
CA PHE A 39 5.68 0.34 -8.70
C PHE A 39 6.74 0.42 -7.62
N LEU A 40 6.70 -0.45 -6.61
CA LEU A 40 7.76 -0.59 -5.62
C LEU A 40 9.10 -0.89 -6.29
N PHE A 41 9.13 -1.88 -7.20
CA PHE A 41 10.35 -2.31 -7.89
C PHE A 41 10.89 -1.20 -8.79
N LEU A 42 9.99 -0.51 -9.51
CA LEU A 42 10.34 0.64 -10.36
C LEU A 42 10.97 1.77 -9.53
N SER A 43 10.38 2.06 -8.36
CA SER A 43 10.91 3.03 -7.41
C SER A 43 12.27 2.61 -6.86
N LEU A 44 12.46 1.32 -6.59
CA LEU A 44 13.72 0.77 -6.07
C LEU A 44 14.85 0.92 -7.11
N ILE A 45 14.58 0.54 -8.36
CA ILE A 45 15.51 0.68 -9.49
C ILE A 45 15.84 2.15 -9.73
N GLY A 46 14.85 3.04 -9.74
CA GLY A 46 15.07 4.48 -9.87
C GLY A 46 15.95 5.03 -8.74
N THR A 47 15.72 4.60 -7.51
CA THR A 47 16.51 5.02 -6.36
C THR A 47 17.96 4.54 -6.44
N LEU A 48 18.17 3.25 -6.74
CA LEU A 48 19.50 2.64 -6.88
C LEU A 48 20.26 3.24 -8.07
N GLY A 49 19.58 3.41 -9.21
CA GLY A 49 20.14 4.03 -10.40
C GLY A 49 20.56 5.48 -10.15
N TYR A 50 19.76 6.24 -9.40
CA TYR A 50 20.11 7.60 -9.00
C TYR A 50 21.28 7.62 -8.03
N ALA A 51 21.31 6.72 -7.04
CA ALA A 51 22.41 6.63 -6.08
C ALA A 51 23.75 6.29 -6.76
N ALA A 52 23.74 5.42 -7.78
CA ALA A 52 24.94 4.99 -8.49
C ALA A 52 25.41 6.01 -9.54
N THR A 53 24.49 6.62 -10.29
CA THR A 53 24.84 7.44 -11.47
C THR A 53 24.65 8.94 -11.26
N ARG A 54 23.89 9.34 -10.23
CA ARG A 54 23.39 10.70 -9.98
C ARG A 54 22.67 11.35 -11.17
N ARG A 55 22.21 10.56 -12.14
CA ARG A 55 21.47 11.07 -13.31
C ARG A 55 20.01 11.31 -12.98
N THR A 56 19.53 12.50 -13.34
CA THR A 56 18.14 12.96 -13.17
C THR A 56 17.04 12.01 -13.65
N PRO A 57 17.16 11.21 -14.73
CA PRO A 57 16.10 10.31 -15.18
C PRO A 57 15.75 9.26 -14.11
N PHE A 58 16.73 8.78 -13.36
CA PHE A 58 16.51 7.78 -12.32
C PHE A 58 15.80 8.38 -11.09
N ALA A 59 16.06 9.66 -10.77
CA ALA A 59 15.30 10.37 -9.74
C ALA A 59 13.83 10.56 -10.13
N VAL A 60 13.56 10.88 -11.41
CA VAL A 60 12.18 10.99 -11.92
C VAL A 60 11.47 9.64 -11.84
N MET A 61 12.14 8.55 -12.23
CA MET A 61 11.60 7.20 -12.16
C MET A 61 11.27 6.78 -10.71
N ALA A 62 12.11 7.16 -9.74
CA ALA A 62 11.82 6.98 -8.32
C ALA A 62 10.60 7.80 -7.87
N PHE A 63 10.50 9.06 -8.30
CA PHE A 63 9.38 9.94 -7.94
C PHE A 63 8.03 9.44 -8.47
N ILE A 64 7.99 8.95 -9.71
CA ILE A 64 6.76 8.40 -10.31
C ILE A 64 6.27 7.19 -9.51
N GLY A 65 7.18 6.28 -9.17
CA GLY A 65 6.85 5.13 -8.34
C GLY A 65 6.25 5.54 -6.99
N PHE A 66 6.77 6.61 -6.38
CA PHE A 66 6.24 7.14 -5.12
C PHE A 66 4.88 7.85 -5.24
N ILE A 67 4.73 8.73 -6.23
CA ILE A 67 3.54 9.56 -6.41
C ILE A 67 2.29 8.73 -6.67
N VAL A 68 2.43 7.64 -7.43
CA VAL A 68 1.30 6.74 -7.71
C VAL A 68 1.01 5.85 -6.51
N PHE A 69 2.05 5.43 -5.80
CA PHE A 69 1.91 4.47 -4.71
C PHE A 69 1.28 5.07 -3.44
N VAL A 70 1.73 6.24 -3.00
CA VAL A 70 1.29 6.86 -1.74
C VAL A 70 -0.23 7.09 -1.69
N PRO A 71 -0.89 7.64 -2.72
CA PRO A 71 -2.35 7.80 -2.74
C PRO A 71 -3.08 6.46 -2.69
N ILE A 72 -2.63 5.46 -3.45
CA ILE A 72 -3.26 4.12 -3.47
C ILE A 72 -3.12 3.47 -2.08
N GLY A 73 -1.95 3.60 -1.46
CA GLY A 73 -1.72 3.11 -0.11
C GLY A 73 -2.57 3.81 0.95
N LEU A 74 -2.71 5.13 0.88
CA LEU A 74 -3.59 5.89 1.77
C LEU A 74 -5.05 5.49 1.62
N ILE A 75 -5.54 5.31 0.39
CA ILE A 75 -6.90 4.83 0.13
C ILE A 75 -7.12 3.46 0.79
N GLY A 76 -6.15 2.55 0.68
CA GLY A 76 -6.20 1.25 1.37
C GLY A 76 -6.29 1.37 2.89
N VAL A 77 -5.45 2.22 3.50
CA VAL A 77 -5.42 2.41 4.96
C VAL A 77 -6.68 3.09 5.49
N PHE A 78 -7.16 4.14 4.83
CA PHE A 78 -8.42 4.80 5.20
C PHE A 78 -9.63 3.88 4.99
N GLY A 79 -9.62 3.08 3.92
CA GLY A 79 -10.60 2.03 3.68
C GLY A 79 -10.62 0.97 4.79
N MET A 80 -9.44 0.55 5.30
CA MET A 80 -9.34 -0.34 6.46
C MET A 80 -9.92 0.27 7.73
N ARG A 81 -9.56 1.52 8.05
CA ARG A 81 -10.09 2.19 9.25
C ARG A 81 -11.62 2.26 9.25
N LYS A 82 -12.21 2.53 8.09
CA LYS A 82 -13.67 2.61 7.96
C LYS A 82 -14.35 1.25 8.12
N MET A 83 -13.74 0.18 7.60
CA MET A 83 -14.28 -1.18 7.76
C MET A 83 -14.12 -1.71 9.19
N MET A 84 -12.97 -1.50 9.83
CA MET A 84 -12.78 -1.87 11.24
C MET A 84 -13.75 -1.12 12.17
N ALA A 85 -14.03 0.16 11.88
CA ALA A 85 -15.04 0.91 12.64
C ALA A 85 -16.44 0.31 12.46
N ALA A 86 -16.81 -0.07 11.24
CA ALA A 86 -18.12 -0.67 10.94
C ALA A 86 -18.29 -2.06 11.58
N ASP A 87 -17.25 -2.89 11.61
CA ASP A 87 -17.30 -4.20 12.28
C ASP A 87 -17.40 -4.07 13.80
N ASN A 88 -16.72 -3.09 14.39
CA ASN A 88 -16.78 -2.86 15.83
C ASN A 88 -18.17 -2.37 16.27
N GLU A 89 -18.82 -1.52 15.46
CA GLU A 89 -20.21 -1.10 15.70
C GLU A 89 -21.21 -2.26 15.54
N ARG A 90 -20.99 -3.16 14.58
CA ARG A 90 -21.82 -4.36 14.40
C ARG A 90 -21.65 -5.37 15.54
N GLY A 91 -20.42 -5.58 16.02
CA GLY A 91 -20.15 -6.47 17.16
C GLY A 91 -20.85 -6.02 18.44
N LEU A 92 -20.87 -4.71 18.71
CA LEU A 92 -21.58 -4.12 19.86
C LEU A 92 -23.10 -4.22 19.74
N ALA A 93 -23.65 -4.09 18.53
CA ALA A 93 -25.09 -4.22 18.29
C ALA A 93 -25.60 -5.67 18.50
N VAL A 94 -24.79 -6.68 18.18
CA VAL A 94 -25.14 -8.10 18.39
C VAL A 94 -25.10 -8.46 19.87
N GLN A 95 -24.12 -7.95 20.63
CA GLN A 95 -24.04 -8.18 22.09
C GLN A 95 -25.19 -7.52 22.88
N GLY A 96 -25.76 -6.42 22.40
CA GLY A 96 -26.90 -5.75 23.02
C GLY A 96 -28.26 -6.43 22.79
N GLN A 97 -28.35 -7.44 21.91
CA GLN A 97 -29.58 -8.22 21.70
C GLN A 97 -29.64 -9.51 22.54
N GLU A 98 -28.54 -9.89 23.20
CA GLU A 98 -28.48 -11.09 24.05
C GLU A 98 -28.69 -10.80 25.56
N THR A 99 -29.02 -9.55 25.92
CA THR A 99 -29.42 -9.12 27.27
C THR A 99 -30.84 -8.61 27.28
#